data_AF-A0A0R1GZV5-F1
#
_entry.id   AF-A0A0R1GZV5-F1
#
_cell.length_a   1.000
_cell.length_b   1.000
_cell.length_c   1.000
_cell.angle_alpha   90.00
_cell.angle_beta   90.00
_cell.angle_gamma   90.00
#
_symmetry.space_group_name_H-M   'P 1'
#
loop_
_entity.id
_entity.type
_entity.pdbx_description
1 polymer ?
#
loop_
_entity_poly.entity_id
_entity_poly.type
_entity_poly.pdbx_seq_one_letter_code
_entity_poly.pdbx_strand_id
1 'polypeptide(L)' 'MLLIYTGHNPSALRSRDLLVSALFQLLKTNSFAEITVRQLTQEAQLSRQTFYQIFSNKTEIVQFRLQTLGPRIKSVQVK' A
#
# COMPACT_ATOMS: atom_id res chain seq x y z
N MET A 1 0.66 -8.59 -18.41
CA MET A 1 0.87 -7.19 -18.81
C MET A 1 0.81 -6.33 -17.54
N LEU A 2 1.97 -5.99 -16.99
CA LEU A 2 2.11 -5.19 -15.77
C LEU A 2 1.72 -3.75 -16.07
N LEU A 3 0.49 -3.35 -15.73
CA LEU A 3 0.12 -1.95 -15.65
C LEU A 3 0.41 -1.48 -14.22
N ILE A 4 1.67 -1.13 -13.98
CA ILE A 4 1.95 -0.17 -12.90
C ILE A 4 1.19 1.09 -13.35
N TYR A 5 0.11 1.41 -12.64
CA TYR A 5 -0.74 2.55 -12.93
C TYR A 5 0.10 3.83 -13.07
N THR A 6 0.21 4.35 -14.29
CA THR A 6 0.92 5.60 -14.64
C THR A 6 -0.05 6.78 -14.63
N GLY A 7 -0.85 6.94 -13.57
CA GLY A 7 -1.77 8.08 -13.46
C GLY A 7 -1.22 9.15 -12.52
N HIS A 8 -0.94 10.33 -13.06
CA HIS A 8 -0.74 11.58 -12.30
C HIS A 8 -2.03 12.08 -11.61
N ASN A 9 -3.03 11.20 -11.40
CA ASN A 9 -4.32 11.56 -10.83
C ASN A 9 -4.21 11.67 -9.30
N PRO A 10 -4.47 12.85 -8.71
CA PRO A 10 -4.44 13.06 -7.26
C PRO A 10 -5.29 12.06 -6.48
N SER A 11 -6.43 11.63 -7.05
CA SER A 11 -7.33 10.67 -6.42
C SER A 11 -6.73 9.28 -6.30
N ALA A 12 -5.94 8.86 -7.29
CA ALA A 12 -5.26 7.56 -7.26
C ALA A 12 -4.09 7.55 -6.29
N LEU A 13 -3.33 8.64 -6.21
CA LEU A 13 -2.28 8.83 -5.21
C LEU A 13 -2.86 8.78 -3.79
N ARG A 14 -3.97 9.51 -3.55
CA ARG A 14 -4.68 9.47 -2.27
C ARG A 14 -5.18 8.06 -1.94
N SER A 15 -5.80 7.38 -2.90
CA SER A 15 -6.28 6.01 -2.70
C SER A 15 -5.15 5.05 -2.35
N ARG A 16 -4.00 5.16 -3.03
CA ARG A 16 -2.80 4.37 -2.71
C ARG A 16 -2.33 4.61 -1.28
N ASP A 17 -2.25 5.87 -0.87
CA ASP A 17 -1.75 6.23 0.47
C ASP A 17 -2.74 5.77 1.58
N LEU A 18 -4.05 5.77 1.29
CA LEU A 18 -5.07 5.17 2.16
C LEU A 18 -4.90 3.65 2.28
N LEU A 19 -4.68 2.94 1.17
CA LEU A 19 -4.46 1.48 1.17
C LEU A 19 -3.18 1.09 1.93
N VAL A 20 -2.10 1.87 1.77
CA VAL A 20 -0.87 1.71 2.55
C VAL A 20 -1.16 1.89 4.03
N SER A 21 -1.82 2.98 4.40
CA SER A 21 -2.15 3.28 5.80
C SER A 21 -3.01 2.18 6.42
N ALA A 22 -4.04 1.73 5.70
CA ALA A 22 -4.93 0.65 6.13
C ALA A 22 -4.17 -0.67 6.39
N LEU A 23 -3.24 -1.06 5.52
CA LEU A 23 -2.41 -2.25 5.75
C LEU A 23 -1.65 -2.14 7.07
N PHE A 24 -0.98 -1.02 7.32
CA PHE A 24 -0.18 -0.83 8.53
C PHE A 24 -1.03 -0.68 9.80
N GLN A 25 -2.28 -0.22 9.69
CA GLN A 25 -3.22 -0.27 10.83
C GLN A 25 -3.62 -1.70 11.15
N LEU A 26 -4.01 -2.50 10.15
CA LEU A 26 -4.43 -3.89 10.35
C LEU A 26 -3.28 -4.76 10.88
N LEU A 27 -2.03 -4.49 10.46
CA LEU A 27 -0.84 -5.17 10.95
C LEU A 27 -0.55 -4.96 12.45
N LYS A 28 -1.19 -3.98 13.10
CA LYS A 28 -1.05 -3.80 14.55
C LYS A 28 -1.71 -4.92 15.35
N THR A 29 -2.71 -5.58 14.77
CA THR A 29 -3.56 -6.56 15.48
C THR A 29 -3.72 -7.88 14.73
N ASN A 30 -3.32 -7.96 13.46
CA ASN A 30 -3.44 -9.15 12.62
C ASN A 30 -2.09 -9.50 12.00
N SER A 31 -1.82 -10.78 11.76
CA SER A 31 -0.66 -11.18 10.97
C SER A 31 -0.86 -10.81 9.49
N PHE A 32 0.24 -10.59 8.76
CA PHE A 32 0.15 -10.27 7.32
C PHE A 32 -0.57 -11.35 6.50
N ALA A 33 -0.48 -12.62 6.91
CA ALA A 33 -1.12 -13.73 6.22
C ALA A 33 -2.66 -13.69 6.35
N GLU A 34 -3.18 -13.25 7.49
CA GLU A 34 -4.62 -13.20 7.79
C GLU A 34 -5.31 -11.99 7.16
N ILE A 35 -4.58 -10.91 6.87
CA ILE A 35 -5.14 -9.70 6.27
C ILE A 35 -5.62 -10.00 4.85
N THR A 36 -6.92 -9.83 4.64
CA THR A 36 -7.56 -9.98 3.33
C THR A 36 -7.67 -8.65 2.59
N VAL A 37 -7.77 -8.70 1.25
CA VAL A 37 -8.08 -7.53 0.42
C VAL A 37 -9.40 -6.88 0.85
N ARG A 38 -10.38 -7.69 1.29
CA ARG A 38 -11.65 -7.19 1.81
C ARG A 38 -11.45 -6.29 3.03
N GLN A 39 -10.79 -6.80 4.08
CA GLN A 39 -10.54 -6.02 5.30
C GLN A 39 -9.76 -4.74 4.98
N LEU A 40 -8.75 -4.85 4.13
CA LEU A 40 -7.92 -3.71 3.73
C LEU A 40 -8.73 -2.64 2.99
N THR A 41 -9.60 -3.04 2.06
CA THR A 41 -10.48 -2.10 1.35
C THR A 41 -11.55 -1.48 2.27
N GLN A 42 -12.04 -2.23 3.26
CA GLN A 42 -12.98 -1.72 4.26
C GLN A 42 -12.32 -0.69 5.18
N GLU A 43 -11.13 -0.99 5.70
CA GLU A 43 -10.33 -0.07 6.53
C GLU A 43 -9.98 1.22 5.77
N ALA A 44 -9.64 1.09 4.49
CA ALA A 44 -9.33 2.24 3.64
C ALA A 44 -10.56 3.01 3.12
N GLN A 45 -11.78 2.51 3.35
CA GLN A 45 -13.03 3.03 2.78
C GLN A 45 -13.00 3.12 1.24
N LEU A 46 -12.49 2.08 0.59
CA LEU A 46 -12.34 1.98 -0.86
C LEU A 46 -13.02 0.72 -1.40
N SER A 47 -13.28 0.71 -2.72
CA SER A 47 -13.76 -0.48 -3.38
C SER A 47 -12.62 -1.47 -3.67
N ARG A 48 -12.94 -2.76 -3.80
CA ARG A 48 -11.95 -3.76 -4.28
C ARG A 48 -11.45 -3.45 -5.69
N GLN A 49 -12.31 -2.88 -6.54
CA GLN A 49 -11.91 -2.43 -7.88
C GLN A 49 -10.81 -1.36 -7.77
N THR A 50 -10.97 -0.38 -6.88
CA THR A 50 -9.94 0.65 -6.62
C THR A 50 -8.65 0.04 -6.10
N PHE A 51 -8.72 -0.98 -5.24
CA PHE A 51 -7.54 -1.74 -4.84
C PHE A 51 -6.84 -2.35 -6.06
N TYR A 52 -7.56 -3.09 -6.90
CA TYR A 52 -6.97 -3.78 -8.06
C TYR A 52 -6.53 -2.84 -9.20
N GLN A 53 -7.00 -1.59 -9.21
CA GLN A 53 -6.46 -0.54 -10.08
C GLN A 53 -5.09 -0.04 -9.63
N ILE A 54 -4.73 -0.22 -8.36
CA ILE A 54 -3.52 0.34 -7.74
C ILE A 54 -2.50 -0.75 -7.42
N PHE A 55 -2.95 -1.88 -6.87
CA PHE A 55 -2.14 -3.00 -6.44
C PHE A 55 -2.75 -4.31 -6.90
N SER A 56 -1.92 -5.22 -7.41
CA SER A 56 -2.37 -6.56 -7.81
C SER A 56 -2.62 -7.46 -6.59
N ASN A 57 -1.90 -7.22 -5.49
CA ASN A 57 -1.99 -7.99 -4.25
C ASN A 57 -1.43 -7.19 -3.06
N LYS A 58 -1.66 -7.68 -1.83
CA LYS A 58 -1.21 -6.98 -0.60
C LYS A 58 0.31 -6.94 -0.41
N THR A 59 1.07 -7.81 -1.09
CA THR A 59 2.54 -7.80 -1.05
C THR A 59 3.10 -6.58 -1.80
N GLU A 60 2.46 -6.15 -2.88
CA GLU A 60 2.88 -4.94 -3.61
C GLU A 60 2.79 -3.67 -2.74
N ILE A 61 1.87 -3.61 -1.78
CA ILE A 61 1.79 -2.50 -0.82
C ILE A 61 3.06 -2.42 0.03
N VAL A 62 3.53 -3.58 0.50
CA VAL A 62 4.77 -3.66 1.30
C VAL A 62 5.97 -3.29 0.43
N GLN A 63 6.06 -3.83 -0.78
CA GLN A 63 7.14 -3.49 -1.72
C GLN A 63 7.17 -1.98 -2.02
N PHE A 64 6.01 -1.37 -2.30
CA PHE A 64 5.87 0.07 -2.48
C PHE A 64 6.36 0.84 -1.25
N ARG A 65 5.96 0.42 -0.03
CA ARG A 65 6.42 1.08 1.19
C ARG A 65 7.93 0.96 1.40
N LEU A 66 8.51 -0.20 1.13
CA LEU A 66 9.96 -0.41 1.25
C LEU A 66 10.73 0.44 0.23
N GLN A 67 10.26 0.51 -1.02
CA GLN A 67 10.86 1.33 -2.07
C GLN A 67 10.77 2.83 -1.77
N THR A 68 9.67 3.29 -1.14
CA THR A 68 9.51 4.70 -0.74
C THR A 68 10.32 5.07 0.51
N LEU A 69 10.66 4.10 1.36
CA LEU A 69 11.55 4.30 2.52
C LEU A 69 13.03 4.22 2.15
N GLY A 70 13.42 3.36 1.20
CA GLY A 70 14.82 3.12 0.80
C GLY A 70 15.67 4.38 0.53
N PRO A 71 15.14 5.43 -0.11
CA PRO A 71 15.86 6.69 -0.31
C PRO A 71 16.12 7.47 0.98
N ARG A 72 15.28 7.31 2.02
CA ARG A 72 15.36 8.07 3.28
C ARG A 72 16.24 7.41 4.35
N ILE A 73 16.56 6.13 4.22
CA ILE A 73 17.39 5.40 5.21
C ILE A 73 18.89 5.66 4.98
N LYS A 74 19.31 6.03 3.75
CA LYS A 74 20.71 6.34 3.44
C LYS A 74 21.27 7.58 4.17
N SER A 75 20.43 8.41 4.81
CA SER A 75 20.87 9.59 5.58
C SER A 75 21.09 9.33 7.08
N VAL A 76 20.77 8.13 7.59
CA VAL A 76 21.12 7.76 8.97
C VAL A 76 22.47 7.03 8.91
N GLN A 77 23.54 7.82 8.85
CA GLN A 77 24.91 7.36 9.10
C GLN A 77 24.93 6.72 10.49
N VAL A 78 25.04 5.41 10.56
CA VAL A 78 25.50 4.73 11.77
C VAL A 78 26.98 5.06 11.89
N LYS A 79 27.29 5.97 12.80
CA LYS A 79 28.64 6.21 13.32
C LYS A 79 28.78 5.44 14.63
#